data_AF-A0A8J7S2E4-F1
#
_entry.id   AF-A0A8J7S2E4-F1
#
_cell.length_a   1.000
_cell.length_b   1.000
_cell.length_c   1.000
_cell.angle_alpha   90.00
_cell.angle_beta   90.00
_cell.angle_gamma   90.00
#
_symmetry.space_group_name_H-M   'P 1'
#
loop_
_entity.id
_entity.type
_entity.pdbx_description
1 polymer ?
#
loop_
_entity_poly.entity_id
_entity_poly.type
_entity_poly.pdbx_seq_one_letter_code
_entity_poly.pdbx_strand_id
1 'polypeptide(L)'
;MSGAGRSSVLAVLEDLGFEAIDNLPIGLLDRLAAPMEGEAPGGARAPFAVGVDVRTRDFDPDQLTRTALRLGAEGGRRVVTVFLDCEDEQLMRRFAETRRRHPLAADRPVADGIALERRTLAPLLERADLRLDTSDLTPWMLKERVRGLFAPEGGHGSTAGGPTVTVMSFAFRHGLPREADMVVDARFLSNPHYDPVLRPLTGLDGAVGTHIETDPDFHGFLDDLSALLRRTLPRYEQEGKAYLTIAIGCTGGRHRSVYTAECLARRLEAAGWSIARFHRDLERAEENGDDRRGGASSGGEAPRREADDGPSAPGGPGNSKERAL
;
A
#
# COMPACT_ATOMS: atom_id res chain seq x y z
N MET A 1 -11.93 0.00 9.65
CA MET A 1 -12.46 1.35 9.98
C MET A 1 -13.19 1.95 8.78
N SER A 2 -14.29 2.67 9.00
CA SER A 2 -15.01 3.41 7.96
C SER A 2 -14.10 4.50 7.39
N GLY A 3 -13.91 4.54 6.07
CA GLY A 3 -12.95 5.45 5.42
C GLY A 3 -11.51 4.92 5.28
N ALA A 4 -11.22 3.71 5.75
CA ALA A 4 -9.91 3.06 5.59
C ALA A 4 -9.73 2.32 4.24
N GLY A 5 -10.56 2.62 3.23
CA GLY A 5 -10.37 2.06 1.87
C GLY A 5 -10.98 0.68 1.60
N ARG A 6 -11.90 0.18 2.44
CA ARG A 6 -12.56 -1.14 2.26
C ARG A 6 -13.16 -1.35 0.87
N SER A 7 -13.88 -0.37 0.34
CA SER A 7 -14.45 -0.45 -1.01
C SER A 7 -13.37 -0.52 -2.09
N SER A 8 -12.26 0.18 -1.92
CA SER A 8 -11.13 0.13 -2.85
C SER A 8 -10.44 -1.23 -2.81
N VAL A 9 -10.25 -1.80 -1.61
CA VAL A 9 -9.69 -3.16 -1.47
C VAL A 9 -10.58 -4.20 -2.12
N LEU A 10 -11.91 -4.15 -1.90
CA LEU A 10 -12.85 -5.07 -2.55
C LEU A 10 -12.79 -4.98 -4.08
N ALA A 11 -12.75 -3.76 -4.63
CA ALA A 11 -12.64 -3.57 -6.09
C ALA A 11 -11.32 -4.15 -6.64
N VAL A 12 -10.21 -4.01 -5.91
CA VAL A 12 -8.93 -4.59 -6.34
C VAL A 12 -8.95 -6.11 -6.23
N LEU A 13 -9.60 -6.69 -5.22
CA LEU A 13 -9.78 -8.14 -5.12
C LEU A 13 -10.68 -8.68 -6.25
N GLU A 14 -11.71 -7.94 -6.64
CA GLU A 14 -12.55 -8.26 -7.81
C GLU A 14 -11.71 -8.29 -9.10
N ASP A 15 -10.83 -7.30 -9.32
CA ASP A 15 -9.87 -7.30 -10.44
C ASP A 15 -8.93 -8.53 -10.42
N LEU A 16 -8.69 -9.12 -9.24
CA LEU A 16 -7.85 -10.31 -9.05
C LEU A 16 -8.63 -11.62 -9.19
N GLY A 17 -9.92 -11.55 -9.50
CA GLY A 17 -10.79 -12.72 -9.73
C GLY A 17 -11.53 -13.21 -8.47
N PHE A 18 -11.60 -12.42 -7.40
CA PHE A 18 -12.46 -12.72 -6.26
C PHE A 18 -13.91 -12.31 -6.54
N GLU A 19 -14.87 -13.09 -6.05
CA GLU A 19 -16.26 -12.65 -5.95
C GLU A 19 -16.41 -11.72 -4.73
N ALA A 20 -16.40 -10.42 -4.99
CA ALA A 20 -16.47 -9.39 -3.95
C ALA A 20 -17.92 -9.10 -3.53
N ILE A 21 -18.21 -9.26 -2.24
CA ILE A 21 -19.54 -9.03 -1.66
C ILE A 21 -19.44 -8.01 -0.55
N ASP A 22 -20.18 -6.90 -0.68
CA ASP A 22 -20.24 -5.85 0.34
C ASP A 22 -21.46 -6.05 1.26
N ASN A 23 -21.24 -5.89 2.57
CA ASN A 23 -22.29 -5.77 3.59
C ASN A 23 -23.19 -7.01 3.74
N LEU A 24 -22.65 -8.20 3.51
CA LEU A 24 -23.35 -9.46 3.72
C LEU A 24 -23.62 -9.69 5.21
N PRO A 25 -24.86 -9.97 5.65
CA PRO A 25 -25.16 -10.33 7.04
C PRO A 25 -24.28 -11.48 7.53
N ILE A 26 -23.73 -11.38 8.74
CA ILE A 26 -22.77 -12.36 9.30
C ILE A 26 -23.35 -13.78 9.31
N GLY A 27 -24.64 -13.92 9.63
CA GLY A 27 -25.33 -15.22 9.65
C GLY A 27 -25.49 -15.90 8.29
N LEU A 28 -25.20 -15.21 7.18
CA LEU A 28 -25.23 -15.78 5.83
C LEU A 28 -23.85 -16.23 5.32
N LEU A 29 -22.78 -15.95 6.06
CA LEU A 29 -21.42 -16.38 5.69
C LEU A 29 -21.31 -17.90 5.55
N ASP A 30 -21.99 -18.66 6.41
CA ASP A 30 -22.00 -20.12 6.35
C ASP A 30 -22.65 -20.63 5.06
N ARG A 31 -23.74 -19.97 4.63
CA ARG A 31 -24.45 -20.34 3.40
C ARG A 31 -23.64 -19.96 2.16
N LEU A 32 -22.93 -18.84 2.21
CA LEU A 32 -22.03 -18.44 1.13
C LEU A 32 -20.90 -19.44 0.96
N ALA A 33 -20.32 -19.88 2.09
CA ALA A 33 -19.22 -20.84 2.12
C ALA A 33 -19.65 -22.29 1.85
N ALA A 34 -20.93 -22.62 1.98
CA ALA A 34 -21.45 -23.95 1.75
C ALA A 34 -21.18 -24.42 0.30
N PRO A 35 -20.89 -25.72 0.08
CA PRO A 35 -20.82 -26.30 -1.25
C PRO A 35 -22.17 -26.10 -1.97
N MET A 36 -22.15 -25.69 -3.24
CA MET A 36 -23.40 -25.64 -4.04
C MET A 36 -23.72 -27.03 -4.60
N GLU A 37 -25.01 -27.39 -4.60
CA GLU A 37 -25.48 -28.61 -5.25
C GLU A 37 -25.16 -28.54 -6.76
N GLY A 38 -24.35 -29.49 -7.26
CA GLY A 38 -23.95 -29.58 -8.67
C GLY A 38 -22.52 -29.15 -9.00
N GLU A 39 -21.74 -28.67 -8.02
CA GLU A 39 -20.29 -28.47 -8.22
C GLU A 39 -19.58 -29.82 -8.36
N ALA A 40 -18.97 -30.06 -9.52
CA ALA A 40 -18.14 -31.24 -9.73
C ALA A 40 -16.95 -31.22 -8.75
N PRO A 41 -16.57 -32.37 -8.16
CA PRO A 41 -15.37 -32.44 -7.32
C PRO A 41 -14.16 -32.04 -8.17
N GLY A 42 -13.60 -30.85 -7.89
CA GLY A 42 -12.47 -30.27 -8.63
C GLY A 42 -12.77 -29.03 -9.47
N GLY A 43 -14.01 -28.54 -9.52
CA GLY A 43 -14.31 -27.22 -10.10
C GLY A 43 -13.76 -26.10 -9.22
N ALA A 44 -12.73 -25.38 -9.68
CA ALA A 44 -12.17 -24.25 -8.95
C ALA A 44 -13.16 -23.07 -8.94
N ARG A 45 -13.94 -22.95 -7.87
CA ARG A 45 -14.78 -21.77 -7.63
C ARG A 45 -13.88 -20.56 -7.39
N ALA A 46 -14.29 -19.40 -7.92
CA ALA A 46 -13.64 -18.13 -7.62
C ALA A 46 -13.61 -17.90 -6.09
N PRO A 47 -12.51 -17.41 -5.52
CA PRO A 47 -12.44 -17.12 -4.09
C PRO A 47 -13.39 -15.96 -3.73
N PHE A 48 -13.92 -15.94 -2.50
CA PHE A 48 -14.80 -14.88 -2.02
C PHE A 48 -14.03 -13.78 -1.29
N ALA A 49 -14.44 -12.53 -1.49
CA ALA A 49 -13.99 -11.40 -0.68
C ALA A 49 -15.21 -10.72 -0.05
N VAL A 50 -15.40 -10.86 1.26
CA VAL A 50 -16.56 -10.28 1.96
C VAL A 50 -16.16 -9.05 2.77
N GLY A 51 -16.75 -7.90 2.44
CA GLY A 51 -16.59 -6.68 3.20
C GLY A 51 -17.58 -6.58 4.35
N VAL A 52 -17.06 -6.52 5.57
CA VAL A 52 -17.86 -6.33 6.79
C VAL A 52 -17.47 -4.99 7.44
N ASP A 53 -18.48 -4.22 7.86
CA ASP A 53 -18.28 -3.02 8.67
C ASP A 53 -19.37 -2.91 9.76
N VAL A 54 -19.31 -1.88 10.60
CA VAL A 54 -20.25 -1.67 11.71
C VAL A 54 -21.71 -1.49 11.28
N ARG A 55 -22.00 -1.29 9.99
CA ARG A 55 -23.35 -1.22 9.43
C ARG A 55 -23.86 -2.57 8.95
N THR A 56 -23.01 -3.58 8.93
CA THR A 56 -23.41 -4.93 8.54
C THR A 56 -24.51 -5.41 9.47
N ARG A 57 -25.55 -6.00 8.87
CA ARG A 57 -26.69 -6.48 9.62
C ARG A 57 -26.23 -7.57 10.58
N ASP A 58 -26.73 -7.48 11.82
CA ASP A 58 -26.38 -8.38 12.92
C ASP A 58 -24.86 -8.35 13.22
N PHE A 59 -24.21 -7.18 13.06
CA PHE A 59 -22.79 -7.01 13.32
C PHE A 59 -22.45 -7.26 14.79
N ASP A 60 -21.65 -8.30 15.03
CA ASP A 60 -21.03 -8.65 16.29
C ASP A 60 -19.57 -9.08 16.02
N PRO A 61 -18.56 -8.36 16.55
CA PRO A 61 -17.15 -8.70 16.45
C PRO A 61 -16.80 -10.14 16.84
N ASP A 62 -17.39 -10.62 17.93
CA ASP A 62 -17.10 -11.95 18.47
C ASP A 62 -17.78 -13.02 17.63
N GLN A 63 -18.99 -12.75 17.12
CA GLN A 63 -19.65 -13.63 16.16
C GLN A 63 -18.85 -13.76 14.87
N LEU A 64 -18.39 -12.64 14.29
CA LEU A 64 -17.60 -12.66 13.06
C LEU A 64 -16.32 -13.49 13.26
N THR A 65 -15.63 -13.29 14.38
CA THR A 65 -14.43 -14.04 14.75
C THR A 65 -14.71 -15.55 14.81
N ARG A 66 -15.76 -15.96 15.55
CA ARG A 66 -16.13 -17.37 15.67
C ARG A 66 -16.48 -17.98 14.31
N THR A 67 -17.23 -17.26 13.49
CA THR A 67 -17.59 -17.70 12.14
C THR A 67 -16.35 -17.88 11.26
N ALA A 68 -15.42 -16.92 11.25
CA ALA A 68 -14.19 -17.02 10.47
C ALA A 68 -13.33 -18.23 10.87
N LEU A 69 -13.12 -18.43 12.19
CA LEU A 69 -12.37 -19.57 12.72
C LEU A 69 -13.02 -20.91 12.35
N ARG A 70 -14.35 -21.01 12.52
CA ARG A 70 -15.10 -22.21 12.17
C ARG A 70 -15.00 -22.54 10.67
N LEU A 71 -15.20 -21.53 9.80
CA LEU A 71 -15.10 -21.72 8.35
C LEU A 71 -13.69 -22.17 7.91
N GLY A 72 -12.65 -21.68 8.58
CA GLY A 72 -11.28 -22.13 8.36
C GLY A 72 -11.03 -23.58 8.81
N ALA A 73 -11.62 -23.99 9.94
CA ALA A 73 -11.44 -25.33 10.51
C ALA A 73 -12.25 -26.43 9.79
N GLU A 74 -13.50 -26.14 9.43
CA GLU A 74 -14.46 -27.15 8.91
C GLU A 74 -14.42 -27.29 7.38
N GLY A 75 -13.95 -26.26 6.67
CA GLY A 75 -14.23 -26.10 5.24
C GLY A 75 -13.16 -26.60 4.27
N GLY A 76 -11.97 -27.01 4.72
CA GLY A 76 -10.83 -27.22 3.82
C GLY A 76 -10.47 -25.98 2.98
N ARG A 77 -10.95 -24.81 3.41
CA ARG A 77 -10.83 -23.50 2.74
C ARG A 77 -9.88 -22.65 3.55
N ARG A 78 -9.01 -21.91 2.87
CA ARG A 78 -8.20 -20.88 3.52
C ARG A 78 -9.08 -19.65 3.73
N VAL A 79 -9.36 -19.33 5.00
CA VAL A 79 -10.03 -18.10 5.42
C VAL A 79 -8.97 -17.13 5.92
N VAL A 80 -9.01 -15.88 5.44
CA VAL A 80 -8.10 -14.82 5.84
C VAL A 80 -8.92 -13.61 6.26
N THR A 81 -8.64 -13.09 7.44
CA THR A 81 -9.22 -11.86 7.97
C THR A 81 -8.27 -10.68 7.78
N VAL A 82 -8.73 -9.67 7.05
CA VAL A 82 -7.94 -8.46 6.76
C VAL A 82 -8.58 -7.26 7.45
N PHE A 83 -7.85 -6.64 8.36
CA PHE A 83 -8.29 -5.43 9.04
C PHE A 83 -7.67 -4.19 8.41
N LEU A 84 -8.51 -3.34 7.81
CA LEU A 84 -8.09 -2.05 7.28
C LEU A 84 -8.18 -0.98 8.36
N ASP A 85 -7.02 -0.46 8.74
CA ASP A 85 -6.87 0.62 9.71
C ASP A 85 -6.37 1.90 9.05
N CYS A 86 -6.56 3.01 9.75
CA CYS A 86 -6.13 4.34 9.34
C CYS A 86 -6.11 5.22 10.59
N GLU A 87 -5.16 6.14 10.68
CA GLU A 87 -5.09 7.13 11.76
C GLU A 87 -6.35 8.00 11.80
N ASP A 88 -6.75 8.39 13.01
CA ASP A 88 -7.98 9.17 13.23
C ASP A 88 -7.96 10.48 12.44
N GLU A 89 -6.81 11.18 12.40
CA GLU A 89 -6.64 12.42 11.66
C GLU A 89 -6.84 12.24 10.14
N GLN A 90 -6.31 11.15 9.60
CA GLN A 90 -6.43 10.81 8.18
C GLN A 90 -7.87 10.42 7.82
N LEU A 91 -8.55 9.65 8.69
CA LEU A 91 -9.96 9.33 8.55
C LEU A 91 -10.83 10.60 8.57
N MET A 92 -10.60 11.49 9.53
CA MET A 92 -11.30 12.78 9.60
C MET A 92 -11.11 13.59 8.31
N ARG A 93 -9.88 13.64 7.76
CA ARG A 93 -9.60 14.32 6.49
C ARG A 93 -10.37 13.70 5.33
N ARG A 94 -10.35 12.37 5.18
CA ARG A 94 -11.09 11.65 4.13
C ARG A 94 -12.61 11.87 4.21
N PHE A 95 -13.18 11.92 5.42
CA PHE A 95 -14.60 12.24 5.60
C PHE A 95 -14.92 13.69 5.23
N ALA A 96 -14.03 14.64 5.54
CA ALA A 96 -14.18 16.04 5.15
C ALA A 96 -14.12 16.22 3.62
N GLU A 97 -13.18 15.54 2.95
CA GLU A 97 -13.00 15.58 1.49
C GLU A 97 -14.21 14.99 0.75
N THR A 98 -14.65 13.79 1.16
CA THR A 98 -15.76 13.10 0.51
C THR A 98 -17.14 13.64 0.89
N ARG A 99 -17.20 14.49 1.94
CA ARG A 99 -18.43 15.01 2.57
C ARG A 99 -19.42 13.91 2.97
N ARG A 100 -18.96 12.67 3.13
CA ARG A 100 -19.79 11.55 3.56
C ARG A 100 -19.99 11.63 5.06
N ARG A 101 -21.18 11.22 5.53
CA ARG A 101 -21.43 11.10 6.97
C ARG A 101 -20.80 9.82 7.50
N HIS A 102 -20.27 9.88 8.71
CA HIS A 102 -19.76 8.70 9.40
C HIS A 102 -20.95 7.84 9.89
N PRO A 103 -20.95 6.51 9.68
CA PRO A 103 -22.07 5.64 10.03
C PRO A 103 -22.55 5.72 11.48
N LEU A 104 -21.61 5.77 12.42
CA LEU A 104 -21.88 5.86 13.86
C LEU A 104 -21.93 7.30 14.41
N ALA A 105 -21.95 8.30 13.54
CA ALA A 105 -22.00 9.71 13.95
C ALA A 105 -22.94 10.54 13.07
N ALA A 106 -24.18 10.06 12.91
CA ALA A 106 -25.22 10.79 12.20
C ALA A 106 -25.65 12.09 12.91
N ASP A 107 -25.51 12.13 14.24
CA ASP A 107 -26.00 13.15 15.16
C ASP A 107 -24.88 13.84 15.98
N ARG A 108 -23.61 13.53 15.69
CA ARG A 108 -22.45 13.96 16.49
C ARG A 108 -21.22 14.21 15.59
N PRO A 109 -20.14 14.82 16.10
CA PRO A 109 -18.89 14.98 15.36
C PRO A 109 -18.33 13.66 14.82
N VAL A 110 -17.69 13.72 13.65
CA VAL A 110 -17.04 12.55 13.02
C VAL A 110 -16.02 11.89 13.95
N ALA A 111 -15.28 12.69 14.73
CA ALA A 111 -14.31 12.20 15.71
C ALA A 111 -14.93 11.21 16.72
N ASP A 112 -16.13 11.51 17.23
CA ASP A 112 -16.83 10.63 18.17
C ASP A 112 -17.24 9.31 17.52
N GLY A 113 -17.65 9.38 16.24
CA GLY A 113 -17.97 8.21 15.42
C GLY A 113 -16.78 7.30 15.22
N ILE A 114 -15.62 7.88 14.87
CA ILE A 114 -14.35 7.16 14.69
C ILE A 114 -13.92 6.51 16.01
N ALA A 115 -13.97 7.25 17.12
CA ALA A 115 -13.59 6.73 18.43
C ALA A 115 -14.50 5.57 18.88
N LEU A 116 -15.82 5.67 18.64
CA LEU A 116 -16.76 4.61 18.92
C LEU A 116 -16.50 3.38 18.03
N GLU A 117 -16.34 3.58 16.73
CA GLU A 117 -16.03 2.50 15.79
C GLU A 117 -14.75 1.77 16.17
N ARG A 118 -13.69 2.50 16.52
CA ARG A 118 -12.40 1.93 16.92
C ARG A 118 -12.53 1.05 18.16
N ARG A 119 -13.31 1.47 19.17
CA ARG A 119 -13.60 0.64 20.35
C ARG A 119 -14.38 -0.62 19.99
N THR A 120 -15.40 -0.50 19.13
CA THR A 120 -16.21 -1.64 18.69
C THR A 120 -15.38 -2.64 17.88
N LEU A 121 -14.47 -2.16 17.04
CA LEU A 121 -13.66 -2.99 16.15
C LEU A 121 -12.35 -3.50 16.79
N ALA A 122 -11.98 -3.05 17.99
CA ALA A 122 -10.74 -3.44 18.66
C ALA A 122 -10.56 -4.98 18.79
N PRO A 123 -11.60 -5.76 19.16
CA PRO A 123 -11.46 -7.22 19.26
C PRO A 123 -11.12 -7.88 17.92
N LEU A 124 -11.59 -7.32 16.79
CA LEU A 124 -11.28 -7.80 15.45
C LEU A 124 -9.86 -7.44 15.04
N LEU A 125 -9.39 -6.25 15.38
CA LEU A 125 -8.01 -5.83 15.09
C LEU A 125 -7.00 -6.76 15.76
N GLU A 126 -7.24 -7.16 17.01
CA GLU A 126 -6.34 -8.05 17.77
C GLU A 126 -6.26 -9.47 17.17
N ARG A 127 -7.28 -9.89 16.44
CA ARG A 127 -7.44 -11.25 15.92
C ARG A 127 -7.27 -11.35 14.40
N ALA A 128 -7.05 -10.22 13.73
CA ALA A 128 -6.90 -10.19 12.29
C ALA A 128 -5.60 -10.87 11.86
N ASP A 129 -5.69 -11.69 10.83
CA ASP A 129 -4.52 -12.35 10.22
C ASP A 129 -3.57 -11.33 9.58
N LEU A 130 -4.16 -10.28 9.02
CA LEU A 130 -3.44 -9.19 8.37
C LEU A 130 -4.05 -7.85 8.76
N ARG A 131 -3.20 -6.95 9.25
CA ARG A 131 -3.52 -5.53 9.38
C ARG A 131 -2.94 -4.79 8.17
N LEU A 132 -3.76 -3.96 7.52
CA LEU A 132 -3.28 -3.01 6.53
C LEU A 132 -3.49 -1.58 7.05
N ASP A 133 -2.38 -0.87 7.21
CA ASP A 133 -2.40 0.54 7.59
C ASP A 133 -2.47 1.42 6.35
N THR A 134 -3.63 2.05 6.16
CA THR A 134 -3.90 2.88 4.98
C THR A 134 -3.63 4.37 5.21
N SER A 135 -3.06 4.75 6.35
CA SER A 135 -2.92 6.15 6.79
C SER A 135 -2.19 7.03 5.78
N ASP A 136 -1.04 6.55 5.29
CA ASP A 136 -0.20 7.25 4.31
C ASP A 136 -0.34 6.67 2.89
N LEU A 137 -1.30 5.78 2.66
CA LEU A 137 -1.50 5.16 1.35
C LEU A 137 -2.44 5.99 0.50
N THR A 138 -2.02 6.27 -0.73
CA THR A 138 -2.89 6.75 -1.79
C THR A 138 -3.69 5.58 -2.40
N PRO A 139 -4.69 5.86 -3.25
CA PRO A 139 -5.46 4.81 -3.91
C PRO A 139 -4.61 3.86 -4.76
N TRP A 140 -3.56 4.37 -5.42
CA TRP A 140 -2.68 3.54 -6.23
C TRP A 140 -1.76 2.68 -5.36
N MET A 141 -1.11 3.26 -4.34
CA MET A 141 -0.30 2.48 -3.38
C MET A 141 -1.11 1.38 -2.70
N LEU A 142 -2.36 1.67 -2.30
CA LEU A 142 -3.26 0.67 -1.72
C LEU A 142 -3.54 -0.46 -2.73
N LYS A 143 -3.74 -0.14 -4.00
CA LYS A 143 -3.95 -1.13 -5.06
C LYS A 143 -2.74 -2.01 -5.26
N GLU A 144 -1.54 -1.45 -5.37
CA GLU A 144 -0.29 -2.22 -5.51
C GLU A 144 -0.04 -3.09 -4.27
N ARG A 145 -0.28 -2.55 -3.07
CA ARG A 145 -0.16 -3.30 -1.81
C ARG A 145 -1.07 -4.52 -1.79
N VAL A 146 -2.36 -4.36 -2.14
CA VAL A 146 -3.33 -5.47 -2.19
C VAL A 146 -2.94 -6.48 -3.28
N ARG A 147 -2.49 -6.01 -4.46
CA ARG A 147 -2.02 -6.90 -5.53
C ARG A 147 -0.82 -7.73 -5.08
N GLY A 148 0.18 -7.12 -4.45
CA GLY A 148 1.34 -7.85 -3.94
C GLY A 148 0.99 -8.91 -2.89
N LEU A 149 -0.11 -8.73 -2.15
CA LEU A 149 -0.55 -9.66 -1.10
C LEU A 149 -1.46 -10.79 -1.58
N PHE A 150 -2.27 -10.53 -2.62
CA PHE A 150 -3.36 -11.42 -3.04
C PHE A 150 -3.32 -11.82 -4.52
N ALA A 151 -2.34 -11.35 -5.31
CA ALA A 151 -2.23 -11.76 -6.70
C ALA A 151 -2.00 -13.29 -6.81
N PRO A 152 -2.73 -13.99 -7.69
CA PRO A 152 -2.49 -15.39 -7.96
C PRO A 152 -1.05 -15.59 -8.46
N GLU A 153 -0.30 -16.50 -7.84
CA GLU A 153 1.09 -16.77 -8.22
C GLU A 153 1.21 -17.18 -9.69
N GLY A 154 1.82 -16.31 -10.49
CA GLY A 154 2.27 -16.64 -11.83
C GLY A 154 3.47 -17.59 -11.79
N GLY A 155 3.19 -18.89 -11.79
CA GLY A 155 4.06 -19.90 -12.41
C GLY A 155 5.42 -20.21 -11.77
N HIS A 156 5.71 -19.78 -10.54
CA HIS A 156 6.89 -20.24 -9.80
C HIS A 156 6.41 -20.70 -8.43
N GLY A 157 6.38 -22.02 -8.26
CA GLY A 157 5.52 -22.68 -7.30
C GLY A 157 5.75 -22.28 -5.85
N SER A 158 4.72 -21.75 -5.21
CA SER A 158 4.38 -22.20 -3.85
C SER A 158 3.98 -23.67 -3.94
N THR A 159 4.97 -24.56 -3.88
CA THR A 159 4.71 -25.86 -3.29
C THR A 159 4.41 -25.62 -1.82
N ALA A 160 3.13 -25.74 -1.46
CA ALA A 160 2.60 -25.89 -0.11
C ALA A 160 2.61 -24.64 0.79
N GLY A 161 1.42 -24.03 0.97
CA GLY A 161 0.89 -23.67 2.29
C GLY A 161 1.50 -22.51 3.09
N GLY A 162 2.67 -21.98 2.73
CA GLY A 162 3.40 -21.02 3.56
C GLY A 162 2.79 -19.60 3.68
N PRO A 163 3.22 -18.81 4.68
CA PRO A 163 2.89 -17.39 4.80
C PRO A 163 3.33 -16.59 3.57
N THR A 164 2.51 -15.62 3.18
CA THR A 164 2.97 -14.54 2.29
C THR A 164 3.84 -13.59 3.11
N VAL A 165 5.12 -13.48 2.76
CA VAL A 165 6.07 -12.61 3.47
C VAL A 165 6.16 -11.28 2.74
N THR A 166 5.82 -10.19 3.42
CA THR A 166 6.12 -8.85 2.92
C THR A 166 7.48 -8.41 3.43
N VAL A 167 8.36 -7.99 2.53
CA VAL A 167 9.56 -7.20 2.88
C VAL A 167 9.28 -5.75 2.50
N MET A 168 9.20 -4.89 3.52
CA MET A 168 8.92 -3.47 3.34
C MET A 168 10.10 -2.59 3.73
N SER A 169 10.27 -1.46 3.04
CA SER A 169 11.21 -0.41 3.43
C SER A 169 10.48 0.81 3.97
N PHE A 170 11.07 1.48 4.98
CA PHE A 170 10.45 2.65 5.60
C PHE A 170 11.44 3.68 6.17
N ALA A 171 10.92 4.87 6.48
CA ALA A 171 11.59 5.98 7.12
C ALA A 171 11.22 6.10 8.60
N PHE A 172 12.20 6.01 9.50
CA PHE A 172 11.99 6.22 10.95
C PHE A 172 11.40 7.59 11.27
N ARG A 173 11.74 8.63 10.48
CA ARG A 173 11.20 9.98 10.69
C ARG A 173 9.70 10.10 10.45
N HIS A 174 9.09 9.10 9.79
CA HIS A 174 7.65 9.01 9.56
C HIS A 174 7.00 7.90 10.45
N GLY A 175 7.69 7.47 11.50
CA GLY A 175 7.19 6.44 12.42
C GLY A 175 7.31 5.01 11.91
N LEU A 176 7.09 4.05 12.81
CA LEU A 176 7.12 2.62 12.49
C LEU A 176 5.84 2.22 11.74
N PRO A 177 5.90 1.32 10.74
CA PRO A 177 4.70 0.76 10.12
C PRO A 177 3.89 -0.02 11.17
N ARG A 178 2.60 0.30 11.33
CA ARG A 178 1.72 -0.33 12.34
C ARG A 178 1.37 -1.80 12.02
N GLU A 179 1.69 -2.24 10.81
CA GLU A 179 1.54 -3.61 10.30
C GLU A 179 2.84 -4.44 10.35
N ALA A 180 3.95 -3.87 10.83
CA ALA A 180 5.23 -4.58 10.91
C ALA A 180 5.22 -5.61 12.05
N ASP A 181 5.58 -6.86 11.72
CA ASP A 181 5.82 -7.91 12.70
C ASP A 181 7.28 -7.92 13.18
N MET A 182 8.21 -7.59 12.28
CA MET A 182 9.62 -7.47 12.57
C MET A 182 10.12 -6.13 12.05
N VAL A 183 10.83 -5.38 12.88
CA VAL A 183 11.48 -4.12 12.48
C VAL A 183 12.98 -4.26 12.58
N VAL A 184 13.67 -3.92 11.51
CA VAL A 184 15.12 -4.00 11.38
C VAL A 184 15.68 -2.61 11.08
N ASP A 185 16.60 -2.14 11.92
CA ASP A 185 17.23 -0.83 11.73
C ASP A 185 18.47 -0.94 10.84
N ALA A 186 18.51 -0.20 9.73
CA ALA A 186 19.60 -0.12 8.79
C ALA A 186 20.31 1.25 8.80
N ARG A 187 20.09 2.08 9.85
CA ARG A 187 20.69 3.42 9.97
C ARG A 187 22.19 3.42 10.22
N PHE A 188 22.76 2.30 10.66
CA PHE A 188 24.20 2.17 10.91
C PHE A 188 25.02 2.00 9.63
N LEU A 189 24.43 1.48 8.55
CA LEU A 189 25.10 1.31 7.27
C LEU A 189 25.53 2.65 6.66
N SER A 190 26.59 2.61 5.86
CA SER A 190 27.14 3.72 5.09
C SER A 190 26.04 4.53 4.38
N ASN A 191 26.03 5.84 4.62
CA ASN A 191 24.92 6.72 4.27
C ASN A 191 25.15 7.42 2.91
N PRO A 192 24.45 7.04 1.84
CA PRO A 192 24.65 7.62 0.50
C PRO A 192 24.22 9.09 0.41
N HIS A 193 23.47 9.59 1.41
CA HIS A 193 22.95 10.96 1.40
C HIS A 193 24.03 12.06 1.38
N TYR A 194 25.24 11.75 1.87
CA TYR A 194 26.35 12.71 1.88
C TYR A 194 27.05 12.86 0.53
N ASP A 195 26.84 11.92 -0.39
CA ASP A 195 27.30 12.03 -1.76
C ASP A 195 26.25 12.79 -2.60
N PRO A 196 26.57 13.99 -3.14
CA PRO A 196 25.63 14.77 -3.95
C PRO A 196 25.10 14.03 -5.19
N VAL A 197 25.87 13.09 -5.75
CA VAL A 197 25.51 12.30 -6.93
C VAL A 197 24.53 11.19 -6.57
N LEU A 198 24.67 10.59 -5.38
CA LEU A 198 23.80 9.51 -4.92
C LEU A 198 22.54 10.03 -4.21
N ARG A 199 22.58 11.24 -3.63
CA ARG A 199 21.45 11.85 -2.93
C ARG A 199 20.11 11.89 -3.69
N PRO A 200 20.06 12.16 -5.02
CA PRO A 200 18.82 12.12 -5.79
C PRO A 200 18.42 10.73 -6.27
N LEU A 201 19.23 9.69 -6.04
CA LEU A 201 18.91 8.32 -6.44
C LEU A 201 18.10 7.62 -5.33
N THR A 202 17.81 6.35 -5.51
CA THR A 202 17.07 5.50 -4.57
C THR A 202 17.86 4.21 -4.33
N GLY A 203 17.45 3.43 -3.34
CA GLY A 203 18.01 2.08 -3.14
C GLY A 203 17.69 1.10 -4.26
N LEU A 204 16.89 1.47 -5.27
CA LEU A 204 16.68 0.68 -6.48
C LEU A 204 17.79 0.91 -7.52
N ASP A 205 18.54 2.01 -7.40
CA ASP A 205 19.61 2.36 -8.31
C ASP A 205 20.91 1.66 -7.94
N GLY A 206 21.54 0.98 -8.93
CA GLY A 206 22.74 0.19 -8.72
C GLY A 206 23.90 0.96 -8.06
N ALA A 207 24.08 2.24 -8.40
CA ALA A 207 25.12 3.10 -7.83
C ALA A 207 24.97 3.30 -6.31
N VAL A 208 23.73 3.41 -5.82
CA VAL A 208 23.44 3.49 -4.38
C VAL A 208 23.76 2.17 -3.70
N GLY A 209 23.40 1.05 -4.36
CA GLY A 209 23.73 -0.29 -3.89
C GLY A 209 25.24 -0.50 -3.71
N THR A 210 26.02 -0.21 -4.76
CA THR A 210 27.49 -0.31 -4.72
C THR A 210 28.09 0.51 -3.59
N HIS A 211 27.59 1.72 -3.33
CA HIS A 211 28.05 2.52 -2.21
C HIS A 211 27.75 1.85 -0.85
N ILE A 212 26.53 1.32 -0.67
CA ILE A 212 26.15 0.65 0.58
C ILE A 212 26.98 -0.63 0.79
N GLU A 213 27.26 -1.40 -0.27
CA GLU A 213 28.07 -2.62 -0.23
C GLU A 213 29.55 -2.37 0.13
N THR A 214 30.03 -1.12 0.03
CA THR A 214 31.39 -0.79 0.53
C THR A 214 31.49 -0.81 2.05
N ASP A 215 30.37 -0.78 2.75
CA ASP A 215 30.35 -0.91 4.21
C ASP A 215 30.76 -2.34 4.61
N PRO A 216 31.81 -2.50 5.44
CA PRO A 216 32.31 -3.83 5.81
C PRO A 216 31.27 -4.67 6.55
N ASP A 217 30.30 -4.06 7.21
CA ASP A 217 29.27 -4.76 7.99
C ASP A 217 28.06 -5.16 7.14
N PHE A 218 27.90 -4.62 5.92
CA PHE A 218 26.69 -4.83 5.11
C PHE A 218 26.40 -6.31 4.82
N HIS A 219 27.40 -7.03 4.29
CA HIS A 219 27.21 -8.42 3.90
C HIS A 219 26.98 -9.32 5.13
N GLY A 220 27.77 -9.14 6.19
CA GLY A 220 27.61 -9.89 7.44
C GLY A 220 26.25 -9.68 8.08
N PHE A 221 25.79 -8.43 8.17
CA PHE A 221 24.46 -8.09 8.65
C PHE A 221 23.35 -8.75 7.83
N LEU A 222 23.43 -8.68 6.50
CA LEU A 222 22.42 -9.27 5.63
C LEU A 222 22.44 -10.81 5.71
N ASP A 223 23.61 -11.43 5.85
CA ASP A 223 23.78 -12.87 6.05
C ASP A 223 23.14 -13.33 7.34
N ASP A 224 23.40 -12.65 8.46
CA ASP A 224 22.84 -12.95 9.77
C ASP A 224 21.32 -12.78 9.80
N LEU A 225 20.81 -11.68 9.23
CA LEU A 225 19.37 -11.45 9.11
C LEU A 225 18.70 -12.54 8.27
N SER A 226 19.31 -12.92 7.14
CA SER A 226 18.80 -14.00 6.29
C SER A 226 18.85 -15.35 7.01
N ALA A 227 19.89 -15.61 7.80
CA ALA A 227 20.04 -16.83 8.58
C ALA A 227 19.00 -16.92 9.71
N LEU A 228 18.72 -15.81 10.39
CA LEU A 228 17.64 -15.72 11.36
C LEU A 228 16.30 -16.05 10.70
N LEU A 229 15.98 -15.40 9.59
CA LEU A 229 14.70 -15.58 8.90
C LEU A 229 14.52 -17.00 8.35
N ARG A 230 15.57 -17.61 7.80
CA ARG A 230 15.54 -19.03 7.41
C ARG A 230 15.19 -19.98 8.56
N ARG A 231 15.52 -19.62 9.81
CA ARG A 231 15.19 -20.42 11.01
C ARG A 231 13.81 -20.10 11.57
N THR A 232 13.33 -18.87 11.43
CA THR A 232 12.07 -18.42 12.04
C THR A 232 10.87 -18.53 11.11
N LEU A 233 11.03 -18.33 9.80
CA LEU A 233 9.94 -18.40 8.83
C LEU A 233 9.19 -19.75 8.85
N PRO A 234 9.86 -20.92 8.86
CA PRO A 234 9.16 -22.20 9.01
C PRO A 234 8.39 -22.34 10.33
N ARG A 235 8.81 -21.63 11.39
CA ARG A 235 8.11 -21.65 12.67
C ARG A 235 6.86 -20.77 12.64
N TYR A 236 6.91 -19.62 11.98
CA TYR A 236 5.71 -18.79 11.76
C TYR A 236 4.68 -19.54 10.91
N GLU A 237 5.13 -20.29 9.91
CA GLU A 237 4.25 -21.17 9.12
C GLU A 237 3.62 -22.27 9.98
N GLN A 238 4.38 -22.94 10.84
CA GLN A 238 3.86 -23.95 11.78
C GLN A 238 2.85 -23.40 12.78
N GLU A 239 3.02 -22.14 13.20
CA GLU A 239 2.06 -21.41 14.03
C GLU A 239 0.78 -21.03 13.25
N GLY A 240 0.74 -21.28 11.93
CA GLY A 240 -0.40 -20.97 11.07
C GLY A 240 -0.48 -19.49 10.66
N LYS A 241 0.62 -18.73 10.81
CA LYS A 241 0.64 -17.32 10.42
C LYS A 241 0.50 -17.21 8.90
N ALA A 242 -0.54 -16.52 8.45
CA ALA A 242 -0.84 -16.39 7.01
C ALA A 242 -0.03 -15.27 6.32
N TYR A 243 0.32 -14.22 7.06
CA TYR A 243 1.06 -13.05 6.56
C TYR A 243 2.12 -12.64 7.56
N LEU A 244 3.31 -12.29 7.08
CA LEU A 244 4.39 -11.76 7.90
C LEU A 244 4.99 -10.53 7.24
N THR A 245 5.06 -9.41 7.96
CA THR A 245 5.66 -8.17 7.47
C THR A 245 7.00 -7.88 8.16
N ILE A 246 8.07 -7.87 7.37
CA ILE A 246 9.43 -7.53 7.80
C ILE A 246 9.75 -6.13 7.28
N ALA A 247 9.89 -5.17 8.19
CA ALA A 247 10.11 -3.77 7.89
C ALA A 247 11.56 -3.35 8.13
N ILE A 248 12.23 -2.88 7.08
CA ILE A 248 13.60 -2.36 7.15
C ILE A 248 13.58 -0.84 7.16
N GLY A 249 14.13 -0.24 8.20
CA GLY A 249 14.07 1.18 8.46
C GLY A 249 15.41 1.89 8.23
N CYS A 250 15.39 3.05 7.58
CA CYS A 250 16.47 4.02 7.66
C CYS A 250 15.90 5.41 8.00
N THR A 251 16.72 6.45 8.11
CA THR A 251 16.20 7.77 8.52
C THR A 251 15.17 8.33 7.53
N GLY A 252 15.43 8.22 6.22
CA GLY A 252 14.64 8.87 5.17
C GLY A 252 13.84 7.93 4.27
N GLY A 253 13.95 6.60 4.45
CA GLY A 253 13.19 5.61 3.68
C GLY A 253 13.55 5.48 2.19
N ARG A 254 14.64 6.09 1.73
CA ARG A 254 14.97 6.23 0.30
C ARG A 254 16.12 5.35 -0.21
N HIS A 255 17.17 5.16 0.59
CA HIS A 255 18.42 4.53 0.14
C HIS A 255 18.67 3.20 0.85
N ARG A 256 19.23 3.25 2.08
CA ARG A 256 19.68 2.08 2.84
C ARG A 256 18.58 1.07 3.10
N SER A 257 17.42 1.53 3.57
CA SER A 257 16.27 0.65 3.83
C SER A 257 15.76 -0.04 2.57
N VAL A 258 15.64 0.70 1.47
CA VAL A 258 15.15 0.19 0.18
C VAL A 258 16.11 -0.86 -0.36
N TYR A 259 17.40 -0.53 -0.47
CA TYR A 259 18.40 -1.44 -1.01
C TYR A 259 18.52 -2.72 -0.17
N THR A 260 18.55 -2.57 1.16
CA THR A 260 18.61 -3.72 2.08
C THR A 260 17.36 -4.59 1.98
N ALA A 261 16.17 -3.98 1.84
CA ALA A 261 14.91 -4.69 1.65
C ALA A 261 14.92 -5.50 0.35
N GLU A 262 15.38 -4.91 -0.75
CA GLU A 262 15.51 -5.60 -2.03
C GLU A 262 16.50 -6.78 -1.98
N CYS A 263 17.65 -6.57 -1.35
CA CYS A 263 18.63 -7.64 -1.16
C CYS A 263 18.09 -8.77 -0.29
N LEU A 264 17.37 -8.46 0.78
CA LEU A 264 16.73 -9.47 1.63
C LEU A 264 15.63 -10.23 0.86
N ALA A 265 14.76 -9.51 0.16
CA ALA A 265 13.68 -10.11 -0.63
C ALA A 265 14.22 -11.13 -1.63
N ARG A 266 15.24 -10.77 -2.42
CA ARG A 266 15.90 -11.68 -3.37
C ARG A 266 16.46 -12.93 -2.69
N ARG A 267 17.04 -12.81 -1.49
CA ARG A 267 17.58 -13.95 -0.74
C ARG A 267 16.49 -14.90 -0.22
N LEU A 268 15.35 -14.36 0.18
CA LEU A 268 14.22 -15.17 0.65
C LEU A 268 13.50 -15.85 -0.52
N GLU A 269 13.35 -15.17 -1.66
CA GLU A 269 12.84 -15.78 -2.90
C GLU A 269 13.74 -16.91 -3.39
N ALA A 270 15.06 -16.70 -3.39
CA ALA A 270 16.02 -17.76 -3.70
C ALA A 270 15.96 -18.94 -2.72
N ALA A 271 15.42 -18.73 -1.51
CA ALA A 271 15.15 -19.77 -0.53
C ALA A 271 13.75 -20.40 -0.66
N GLY A 272 12.97 -20.03 -1.69
CA GLY A 272 11.66 -20.60 -2.01
C GLY A 272 10.46 -19.90 -1.36
N TRP A 273 10.65 -18.74 -0.73
CA TRP A 273 9.54 -17.99 -0.13
C TRP A 273 8.85 -17.08 -1.16
N SER A 274 7.52 -16.99 -1.05
CA SER A 274 6.71 -16.03 -1.80
C SER A 274 6.81 -14.65 -1.15
N ILE A 275 7.47 -13.70 -1.81
CA ILE A 275 7.80 -12.38 -1.25
C ILE A 275 7.02 -11.26 -1.94
N ALA A 276 6.25 -10.51 -1.15
CA ALA A 276 5.71 -9.21 -1.55
C ALA A 276 6.71 -8.10 -1.18
N ARG A 277 6.98 -7.18 -2.11
CA ARG A 277 7.80 -5.99 -1.85
C ARG A 277 6.92 -4.77 -1.67
N PHE A 278 7.33 -3.86 -0.80
CA PHE A 278 6.65 -2.59 -0.63
C PHE A 278 7.62 -1.51 -0.15
N HIS A 279 7.61 -0.32 -0.75
CA HIS A 279 8.51 0.76 -0.36
C HIS A 279 7.71 2.00 0.05
N ARG A 280 7.18 1.95 1.27
CA ARG A 280 6.23 2.93 1.83
C ARG A 280 6.60 4.38 1.53
N ASP A 281 7.87 4.71 1.69
CA ASP A 281 8.35 6.10 1.61
C ASP A 281 8.87 6.50 0.23
N LEU A 282 9.20 5.53 -0.64
CA LEU A 282 9.53 5.80 -2.05
C LEU A 282 8.26 6.05 -2.86
N GLU A 283 7.29 5.17 -2.74
CA GLU A 283 6.02 5.25 -3.49
C GLU A 283 5.28 6.56 -3.16
N ARG A 284 5.30 6.96 -1.89
CA ARG A 284 4.79 8.27 -1.45
C ARG A 284 5.51 9.45 -2.11
N ALA A 285 6.82 9.36 -2.34
CA ALA A 285 7.60 10.45 -2.90
C ALA A 285 7.37 10.61 -4.42
N GLU A 286 7.15 9.51 -5.13
CA GLU A 286 6.86 9.50 -6.56
C GLU A 286 5.53 10.20 -6.88
N GLU A 287 4.48 9.92 -6.11
CA GLU A 287 3.17 10.54 -6.32
C GLU A 287 3.15 12.04 -5.98
N ASN A 288 3.80 12.45 -4.88
CA ASN A 288 3.95 13.87 -4.54
C ASN A 288 4.83 14.64 -5.56
N GLY A 289 5.65 13.94 -6.34
CA GLY A 289 6.46 14.48 -7.42
C GLY A 289 5.69 14.65 -8.73
N ASP A 290 4.74 13.76 -9.02
CA ASP A 290 3.92 13.78 -10.24
C ASP A 290 2.81 14.85 -10.19
N ASP A 291 2.25 15.12 -9.00
CA ASP A 291 1.32 16.24 -8.78
C ASP A 291 1.94 17.64 -9.03
N ARG A 292 3.27 17.75 -9.03
CA ARG A 292 3.97 19.01 -9.41
C ARG A 292 4.27 19.12 -10.90
N ARG A 293 4.12 18.04 -11.68
CA ARG A 293 4.33 18.03 -13.13
C ARG A 293 3.03 18.14 -13.95
N GLY A 294 1.86 17.89 -13.34
CA GLY A 294 0.54 18.01 -13.99
C GLY A 294 -0.01 19.44 -14.16
N GLY A 295 0.69 20.48 -13.71
CA GLY A 295 0.21 21.87 -13.67
C GLY A 295 0.66 22.78 -14.82
N ALA A 296 1.08 22.25 -15.98
CA ALA A 296 1.48 23.09 -17.12
C ALA A 296 1.31 22.37 -18.48
N SER A 297 0.08 22.26 -18.98
CA SER A 297 -0.22 22.40 -20.42
C SER A 297 -1.71 22.21 -20.74
N SER A 298 -2.45 23.32 -20.88
CA SER A 298 -3.61 23.40 -21.79
C SER A 298 -4.05 24.85 -22.00
N GLY A 299 -3.10 25.73 -22.35
CA GLY A 299 -3.41 27.00 -22.99
C GLY A 299 -3.54 26.78 -24.49
N GLY A 300 -4.74 26.37 -24.95
CA GLY A 300 -5.05 26.26 -26.37
C GLY A 300 -5.19 27.64 -26.99
N GLU A 301 -4.19 28.05 -27.77
CA GLU A 301 -4.24 29.27 -28.57
C GLU A 301 -4.87 28.93 -29.94
N ALA A 302 -6.10 29.40 -30.16
CA ALA A 302 -6.79 29.30 -31.44
C ALA A 302 -6.40 30.47 -32.35
N PRO A 303 -6.18 30.27 -33.67
CA PRO A 303 -5.76 31.34 -34.56
C PRO A 303 -6.98 32.14 -35.03
N ARG A 304 -6.95 33.47 -34.86
CA ARG A 304 -7.87 34.39 -35.56
C ARG A 304 -7.19 34.90 -36.84
N ARG A 305 -7.86 34.68 -37.96
CA ARG A 305 -7.63 35.34 -39.26
C ARG A 305 -8.52 36.57 -39.34
N GLU A 306 -7.98 37.67 -39.82
CA GLU A 306 -8.62 38.82 -40.51
C GLU A 306 -7.42 39.68 -40.98
N ALA A 307 -7.04 39.70 -42.26
CA ALA A 307 -7.67 40.34 -43.43
C ALA A 307 -7.62 41.88 -43.40
N ASP A 308 -6.70 42.38 -44.23
CA ASP A 308 -6.80 43.54 -45.13
C ASP A 308 -6.54 44.99 -44.68
N ASP A 309 -6.10 45.74 -45.70
CA ASP A 309 -5.94 47.19 -45.85
C ASP A 309 -4.61 47.86 -45.46
N GLY A 310 -3.72 47.96 -46.46
CA GLY A 310 -3.03 49.25 -46.74
C GLY A 310 -3.99 50.21 -47.48
N PRO A 311 -3.61 51.44 -47.89
CA PRO A 311 -2.25 51.88 -48.21
C PRO A 311 -1.92 53.36 -47.83
N SER A 312 -0.71 53.79 -48.25
CA SER A 312 -0.35 55.16 -48.69
C SER A 312 0.17 56.19 -47.68
N ALA A 313 1.40 56.64 -47.96
CA ALA A 313 2.04 57.89 -47.52
C ALA A 313 1.27 59.14 -48.06
N PRO A 314 1.56 60.41 -47.65
CA PRO A 314 2.87 61.07 -47.92
C PRO A 314 3.32 62.15 -46.89
N GLY A 315 4.58 62.61 -47.05
CA GLY A 315 4.94 64.03 -46.83
C GLY A 315 5.77 64.38 -45.60
N GLY A 316 7.05 64.73 -45.81
CA GLY A 316 7.84 65.61 -44.89
C GLY A 316 7.39 67.08 -44.99
N PRO A 317 8.18 68.11 -44.59
CA PRO A 317 9.63 68.10 -44.29
C PRO A 317 10.09 68.96 -43.08
N GLY A 318 11.42 68.96 -42.83
CA GLY A 318 12.17 70.02 -42.11
C GLY A 318 12.32 69.81 -40.60
N ASN A 319 13.41 70.19 -39.94
CA ASN A 319 14.61 70.91 -40.34
C ASN A 319 15.68 70.73 -39.25
N SER A 320 16.95 70.66 -39.67
CA SER A 320 18.13 71.31 -39.07
C SER A 320 18.70 70.96 -37.68
N LYS A 321 20.01 70.62 -37.72
CA LYS A 321 21.13 71.01 -36.82
C LYS A 321 21.05 70.48 -35.36
N GLU A 322 22.10 70.04 -34.67
CA GLU A 322 23.50 70.45 -34.67
C GLU A 322 24.37 69.44 -33.89
N ARG A 323 25.58 69.21 -34.40
CA ARG A 323 26.88 68.80 -33.79
C ARG A 323 26.94 68.44 -32.29
N ALA A 324 27.68 67.36 -32.00
CA ALA A 324 28.96 67.42 -31.28
C ALA A 324 29.75 66.10 -31.36
N LEU A 325 30.99 66.22 -31.88
CA LEU A 325 32.20 65.38 -31.75
C LEU A 325 32.15 63.88 -32.08
#